data_AF-A0A326U231-F1
#
_entry.id   AF-A0A326U231-F1
#
_cell.length_a   1.000
_cell.length_b   1.000
_cell.length_c   1.000
_cell.angle_alpha   90.00
_cell.angle_beta   90.00
_cell.angle_gamma   90.00
#
_symmetry.space_group_name_H-M   'P 1'
#
loop_
_entity.id
_entity.type
_entity.pdbx_description
1 polymer ?
#
loop_
_entity_poly.entity_id
_entity_poly.type
_entity_poly.pdbx_seq_one_letter_code
_entity_poly.pdbx_strand_id
1 'polypeptide(L)'
;MLTKRRAVHKCFCCKRLTDCRFESLVKAFFCAECFTRRGSSVANTAMKGKEQKRLPPFSIEFEVQRPGGVGLLKYGFIRSSDPTVREEYKSPIYRSLDPFYPALEMLKKLSSLVGSSCGTHIHVECCVKEKVSVYYHAIFGRLLEYMVQHRQETSDFWGRNFCRYACSRWDGRYSAFNPLSDYPTLEYRLPRFRSKEQFLAVLWFVRRCTSILNRKLSTENVSPAELGEEILHLYIRALSREHSPAPELELVERHAG
;
A
#
# COMPACT_ATOMS: atom_id res chain seq x y z
N MET A 1 -10.74 -27.55 42.48
CA MET A 1 -10.98 -26.96 41.14
C MET A 1 -9.85 -27.37 40.21
N LEU A 2 -10.09 -28.32 39.31
CA LEU A 2 -9.13 -28.70 38.27
C LEU A 2 -9.08 -27.57 37.23
N THR A 3 -8.01 -26.78 37.23
CA THR A 3 -7.70 -25.85 36.15
C THR A 3 -7.50 -26.69 34.88
N LYS A 4 -8.47 -26.66 33.95
CA LYS A 4 -8.30 -27.21 32.61
C LYS A 4 -6.97 -26.65 32.07
N ARG A 5 -5.95 -27.50 31.92
CA ARG A 5 -4.70 -27.14 31.25
C ARG A 5 -5.10 -26.59 29.87
N ARG A 6 -4.87 -25.29 29.65
CA ARG A 6 -5.11 -24.69 28.33
C ARG A 6 -4.23 -25.43 27.33
N ALA A 7 -4.83 -25.95 26.27
CA ALA A 7 -4.09 -26.65 25.23
C ALA A 7 -3.10 -25.67 24.58
N VAL A 8 -1.82 -26.03 24.62
CA VAL A 8 -0.74 -25.24 24.01
C VAL A 8 -0.69 -25.58 22.53
N HIS A 9 -0.77 -24.56 21.68
CA HIS A 9 -0.70 -24.74 20.23
C HIS A 9 0.44 -23.89 19.64
N LYS A 10 0.92 -24.28 18.45
CA LYS A 10 1.92 -23.50 17.73
C LYS A 10 1.23 -22.31 17.06
N CYS A 11 1.58 -21.09 17.46
CA CYS A 11 1.04 -19.88 16.85
C CYS A 11 1.40 -19.82 15.36
N PHE A 12 0.43 -19.53 14.51
CA PHE A 12 0.62 -19.46 13.07
C PHE A 12 1.60 -18.36 12.67
N CYS A 13 1.55 -17.20 13.32
CA CYS A 13 2.39 -16.04 12.99
C CYS A 13 3.82 -16.19 13.55
N CYS A 14 3.98 -16.24 14.87
CA CYS A 14 5.30 -16.23 15.51
C CYS A 14 5.93 -17.61 15.71
N LYS A 15 5.23 -18.69 15.35
CA LYS A 15 5.68 -20.08 15.46
C LYS A 15 6.01 -20.58 16.87
N ARG A 16 5.79 -19.77 17.92
CA ARG A 16 5.96 -20.15 19.33
C ARG A 16 4.85 -21.11 19.77
N LEU A 17 5.22 -22.12 20.58
CA LEU A 17 4.26 -22.97 21.29
C LEU A 17 3.78 -22.22 22.53
N THR A 18 2.51 -21.81 22.55
CA THR A 18 1.94 -21.04 23.66
C THR A 18 0.41 -21.19 23.69
N ASP A 19 -0.24 -20.57 24.65
CA ASP A 19 -1.69 -20.46 24.70
C ASP A 19 -2.20 -19.67 23.49
N CYS A 20 -3.01 -20.31 22.67
CA CYS A 20 -3.49 -19.75 21.41
C CYS A 20 -5.00 -19.93 21.29
N ARG A 21 -5.64 -18.96 20.62
CA ARG A 21 -7.02 -19.06 20.19
C ARG A 21 -7.09 -19.58 18.76
N PHE A 22 -8.02 -20.50 18.50
CA PHE A 22 -8.32 -20.94 17.14
C PHE A 22 -9.21 -19.94 16.44
N GLU A 23 -8.80 -19.53 15.23
CA GLU A 23 -9.52 -18.53 14.46
C GLU A 23 -10.10 -19.15 13.20
N SER A 24 -11.42 -19.32 13.21
CA SER A 24 -12.16 -20.16 12.25
C SER A 24 -12.04 -19.69 10.80
N LEU A 25 -12.06 -18.37 10.56
CA LEU A 25 -11.90 -17.77 9.22
C LEU A 25 -10.59 -18.17 8.54
N VAL A 26 -9.56 -18.41 9.35
CA VAL A 26 -8.21 -18.75 8.89
C VAL A 26 -7.84 -20.18 9.24
N LYS A 27 -8.72 -20.94 9.91
CA LYS A 27 -8.47 -22.32 10.35
C LYS A 27 -7.08 -22.50 10.97
N ALA A 28 -6.68 -21.58 11.86
CA ALA A 28 -5.33 -21.54 12.43
C ALA A 28 -5.33 -20.97 13.85
N PHE A 29 -4.30 -21.31 14.62
CA PHE A 29 -4.11 -20.85 16.00
C PHE A 29 -3.25 -19.60 16.08
N PHE A 30 -3.66 -18.61 16.87
CA PHE A 30 -2.91 -17.37 17.08
C PHE A 30 -2.72 -17.13 18.58
N CYS A 31 -1.51 -16.77 18.99
CA CYS A 31 -1.26 -16.32 20.36
C CYS A 31 -1.85 -14.92 20.58
N ALA A 32 -2.14 -14.59 21.84
CA ALA A 32 -2.70 -13.28 22.21
C ALA A 32 -1.87 -12.12 21.64
N GLU A 33 -0.55 -12.16 21.75
CA GLU A 33 0.35 -11.11 21.26
C GLU A 33 0.26 -10.87 19.74
N CYS A 34 0.19 -11.94 18.93
CA CYS A 34 0.02 -11.80 17.48
C CYS A 34 -1.39 -11.34 17.09
N PHE A 35 -2.36 -11.54 17.98
CA PHE A 35 -3.74 -11.09 17.79
C PHE A 35 -3.96 -9.65 18.28
N THR A 36 -3.13 -9.16 19.20
CA THR A 36 -3.19 -7.81 19.76
C THR A 36 -3.03 -6.75 18.69
N ARG A 37 -3.89 -5.73 18.76
CA ARG A 37 -3.81 -4.54 17.93
C ARG A 37 -2.66 -3.66 18.42
N ARG A 38 -1.75 -3.30 17.54
CA ARG A 38 -0.61 -2.42 17.83
C ARG A 38 -0.99 -0.95 17.65
N GLY A 39 -0.21 -0.04 18.23
CA GLY A 39 -0.41 1.40 18.03
C GLY A 39 -0.27 1.82 16.56
N SER A 40 -0.86 2.96 16.19
CA SER A 40 -0.83 3.52 14.82
C SER A 40 0.60 3.71 14.29
N SER A 41 1.54 4.08 15.17
CA SER A 41 2.94 4.32 14.81
C SER A 41 3.76 3.05 14.56
N VAL A 42 3.25 1.88 14.95
CA VAL A 42 4.01 0.63 14.86
C VAL A 42 4.01 0.12 13.42
N ALA A 43 5.17 0.25 12.77
CA ALA A 43 5.39 -0.29 11.43
C ALA A 43 5.58 -1.81 11.44
N ASN A 44 5.27 -2.43 10.30
CA ASN A 44 5.66 -3.81 10.01
C ASN A 44 6.97 -3.80 9.22
N THR A 45 8.09 -4.06 9.90
CA THR A 45 9.43 -4.01 9.30
C THR A 45 9.85 -5.31 8.64
N ALA A 46 8.97 -6.32 8.59
CA ALA A 46 9.27 -7.58 7.93
C ALA A 46 9.43 -7.38 6.42
N MET A 47 10.55 -7.82 5.86
CA MET A 47 10.83 -7.74 4.41
C MET A 47 10.46 -9.04 3.70
N LYS A 48 9.89 -8.95 2.49
CA LYS A 48 9.54 -10.10 1.65
C LYS A 48 9.94 -9.91 0.19
N GLY A 49 10.27 -11.00 -0.48
CA GLY A 49 10.63 -11.01 -1.91
C GLY A 49 12.10 -10.70 -2.18
N LYS A 50 12.48 -10.87 -3.44
CA LYS A 50 13.81 -10.53 -3.95
C LYS A 50 13.88 -9.04 -4.26
N GLU A 51 15.06 -8.47 -4.09
CA GLU A 51 15.33 -7.07 -4.40
C GLU A 51 15.19 -6.80 -5.90
N GLN A 52 14.63 -5.64 -6.22
CA GLN A 52 14.38 -5.19 -7.59
C GLN A 52 15.22 -3.94 -7.84
N LYS A 53 16.13 -3.99 -8.82
CA LYS A 53 17.07 -2.87 -9.09
C LYS A 53 16.38 -1.57 -9.53
N ARG A 54 15.20 -1.67 -10.15
CA ARG A 54 14.54 -0.54 -10.83
C ARG A 54 13.32 0.02 -10.08
N LEU A 55 12.72 -0.76 -9.18
CA LEU A 55 11.48 -0.39 -8.53
C LEU A 55 11.66 -0.43 -7.01
N PRO A 56 11.38 0.67 -6.29
CA PRO A 56 11.49 0.72 -4.85
C PRO A 56 10.57 -0.32 -4.17
N PRO A 57 10.92 -0.82 -2.98
CA PRO A 57 10.02 -1.61 -2.13
C PRO A 57 8.76 -0.84 -1.78
N PHE A 58 7.70 -1.57 -1.42
CA PHE A 58 6.44 -0.99 -1.00
C PHE A 58 5.78 -1.78 0.14
N SER A 59 4.95 -1.12 0.92
CA SER A 59 4.02 -1.76 1.85
C SER A 59 2.63 -1.13 1.69
N ILE A 60 1.62 -1.76 2.28
CA ILE A 60 0.25 -1.23 2.28
C ILE A 60 -0.32 -1.19 3.70
N GLU A 61 -1.18 -0.20 3.93
CA GLU A 61 -2.10 -0.15 5.07
C GLU A 61 -3.50 -0.43 4.53
N PHE A 62 -4.11 -1.52 4.98
CA PHE A 62 -5.45 -1.91 4.56
C PHE A 62 -6.45 -1.56 5.65
N GLU A 63 -7.24 -0.52 5.41
CA GLU A 63 -8.26 -0.05 6.33
C GLU A 63 -9.62 -0.71 6.05
N VAL A 64 -10.32 -1.10 7.11
CA VAL A 64 -11.66 -1.68 7.01
C VAL A 64 -12.66 -0.98 7.94
N GLN A 65 -13.90 -0.84 7.46
CA GLN A 65 -15.00 -0.24 8.22
C GLN A 65 -15.69 -1.24 9.17
N ARG A 66 -15.44 -2.54 8.99
CA ARG A 66 -16.06 -3.61 9.77
C ARG A 66 -15.00 -4.65 10.15
N PRO A 67 -15.10 -5.28 11.33
CA PRO A 67 -14.21 -6.38 11.70
C PRO A 67 -14.27 -7.51 10.68
N GLY A 68 -13.12 -8.13 10.40
CA GLY A 68 -13.07 -9.28 9.47
C GLY A 68 -11.74 -9.46 8.75
N GLY A 69 -10.79 -8.53 8.88
CA GLY A 69 -9.50 -8.59 8.20
C GLY A 69 -8.49 -9.58 8.77
N VAL A 70 -8.85 -10.39 9.78
CA VAL A 70 -7.96 -11.35 10.46
C VAL A 70 -7.32 -12.35 9.49
N GLY A 71 -7.94 -12.60 8.35
CA GLY A 71 -7.37 -13.29 7.18
C GLY A 71 -5.95 -12.87 6.83
N LEU A 72 -5.65 -11.56 6.96
CA LEU A 72 -4.39 -10.95 6.56
C LEU A 72 -3.21 -11.36 7.45
N LEU A 73 -3.46 -11.79 8.69
CA LEU A 73 -2.41 -12.27 9.58
C LEU A 73 -1.65 -13.47 8.99
N LYS A 74 -2.32 -14.29 8.16
CA LYS A 74 -1.67 -15.40 7.45
C LYS A 74 -0.57 -14.96 6.49
N TYR A 75 -0.69 -13.75 5.97
CA TYR A 75 0.23 -13.17 5.00
C TYR A 75 1.28 -12.27 5.66
N GLY A 76 1.34 -12.27 6.99
CA GLY A 76 2.31 -11.53 7.78
C GLY A 76 1.91 -10.07 8.04
N PHE A 77 0.65 -9.70 7.80
CA PHE A 77 0.14 -8.40 8.22
C PHE A 77 0.07 -8.34 9.74
N ILE A 78 0.23 -7.15 10.29
CA ILE A 78 -0.03 -6.85 11.70
C ILE A 78 -1.30 -6.01 11.81
N ARG A 79 -2.04 -6.19 12.91
CA ARG A 79 -3.17 -5.33 13.25
C ARG A 79 -2.63 -4.04 13.86
N SER A 80 -3.14 -2.91 13.40
CA SER A 80 -2.86 -1.59 13.95
C SER A 80 -4.16 -0.85 14.30
N SER A 81 -4.03 0.10 15.22
CA SER A 81 -5.09 1.06 15.55
C SER A 81 -4.95 2.27 14.67
N ASP A 82 -6.05 2.70 14.07
CA ASP A 82 -6.20 4.03 13.50
C ASP A 82 -7.54 4.59 14.01
N PRO A 83 -7.58 5.81 14.57
CA PRO A 83 -8.81 6.37 15.16
C PRO A 83 -9.90 6.70 14.12
N THR A 84 -9.57 6.72 12.83
CA THR A 84 -10.46 7.07 11.72
C THR A 84 -11.17 5.86 11.11
N VAL A 85 -10.72 4.63 11.44
CA VAL A 85 -11.29 3.38 10.91
C VAL A 85 -11.48 2.32 11.99
N ARG A 86 -12.23 1.25 11.71
CA ARG A 86 -12.51 0.21 12.72
C ARG A 86 -11.31 -0.69 12.96
N GLU A 87 -10.67 -1.12 11.89
CA GLU A 87 -9.40 -1.85 11.94
C GLU A 87 -8.50 -1.42 10.79
N GLU A 88 -7.20 -1.44 11.06
CA GLU A 88 -6.15 -1.25 10.06
C GLU A 88 -5.20 -2.46 10.13
N TYR A 89 -4.69 -2.85 8.96
CA TYR A 89 -3.74 -3.93 8.81
C TYR A 89 -2.53 -3.46 8.00
N LYS A 90 -1.32 -3.49 8.58
CA LYS A 90 -0.07 -3.11 7.90
C LYS A 90 0.65 -4.33 7.36
N SER A 91 0.88 -4.34 6.06
CA SER A 91 1.58 -5.44 5.38
C SER A 91 3.07 -5.45 5.72
N PRO A 92 3.76 -6.58 5.49
CA PRO A 92 5.20 -6.58 5.31
C PRO A 92 5.63 -5.59 4.20
N ILE A 93 6.91 -5.25 4.17
CA ILE A 93 7.52 -4.52 3.06
C ILE A 93 7.88 -5.52 1.96
N TYR A 94 7.29 -5.35 0.79
CA TYR A 94 7.48 -6.18 -0.39
C TYR A 94 8.50 -5.55 -1.34
N ARG A 95 9.56 -6.31 -1.66
CA ARG A 95 10.58 -5.92 -2.64
C ARG A 95 10.19 -6.27 -4.09
N SER A 96 9.35 -7.29 -4.26
CA SER A 96 8.77 -7.72 -5.53
C SER A 96 7.29 -8.07 -5.37
N LEU A 97 6.56 -8.27 -6.47
CA LEU A 97 5.13 -8.61 -6.43
C LEU A 97 4.85 -10.08 -6.08
N ASP A 98 5.76 -11.00 -6.42
CA ASP A 98 5.66 -12.44 -6.11
C ASP A 98 5.14 -12.75 -4.69
N PRO A 99 5.78 -12.27 -3.60
CA PRO A 99 5.30 -12.53 -2.24
C PRO A 99 3.98 -11.83 -1.89
N PHE A 100 3.54 -10.86 -2.68
CA PHE A 100 2.33 -10.08 -2.45
C PHE A 100 1.11 -10.68 -3.15
N TYR A 101 1.27 -11.40 -4.27
CA TYR A 101 0.15 -12.03 -5.00
C TYR A 101 -0.78 -12.88 -4.12
N PRO A 102 -0.29 -13.72 -3.18
CA PRO A 102 -1.20 -14.47 -2.30
C PRO A 102 -2.03 -13.57 -1.37
N ALA A 103 -1.48 -12.42 -0.95
CA ALA A 103 -2.19 -11.44 -0.13
C ALA A 103 -3.27 -10.71 -0.94
N LEU A 104 -3.02 -10.41 -2.23
CA LEU A 104 -4.01 -9.80 -3.13
C LEU A 104 -5.30 -10.62 -3.22
N GLU A 105 -5.20 -11.96 -3.27
CA GLU A 105 -6.38 -12.83 -3.27
C GLU A 105 -7.19 -12.75 -1.97
N MET A 106 -6.51 -12.49 -0.84
CA MET A 106 -7.20 -12.22 0.43
C MET A 106 -7.85 -10.84 0.43
N LEU A 107 -7.15 -9.80 -0.05
CA LEU A 107 -7.72 -8.44 -0.16
C LEU A 107 -8.98 -8.43 -1.02
N LYS A 108 -9.00 -9.21 -2.12
CA LYS A 108 -10.19 -9.40 -2.95
C LYS A 108 -11.39 -9.93 -2.16
N LYS A 109 -11.18 -10.94 -1.31
CA LYS A 109 -12.24 -11.50 -0.45
C LYS A 109 -12.72 -10.50 0.62
N LEU A 110 -11.86 -9.58 1.02
CA LEU A 110 -12.13 -8.55 2.03
C LEU A 110 -12.60 -7.22 1.43
N SER A 111 -12.71 -7.10 0.11
CA SER A 111 -13.05 -5.86 -0.59
C SER A 111 -14.38 -5.24 -0.11
N SER A 112 -15.36 -6.07 0.28
CA SER A 112 -16.64 -5.63 0.83
C SER A 112 -16.55 -5.01 2.24
N LEU A 113 -15.41 -5.12 2.91
CA LEU A 113 -15.13 -4.48 4.20
C LEU A 113 -14.56 -3.05 4.04
N VAL A 114 -14.13 -2.68 2.83
CA VAL A 114 -13.58 -1.36 2.50
C VAL A 114 -14.71 -0.45 2.06
N GLY A 115 -14.99 0.60 2.84
CA GLY A 115 -16.00 1.59 2.47
C GLY A 115 -15.42 2.82 1.76
N SER A 116 -16.28 3.82 1.52
CA SER A 116 -15.90 5.06 0.85
C SER A 116 -14.87 5.90 1.63
N SER A 117 -14.91 5.82 2.96
CA SER A 117 -13.97 6.53 3.84
C SER A 117 -12.66 5.79 4.10
N CYS A 118 -12.58 4.50 3.77
CA CYS A 118 -11.38 3.69 3.97
C CYS A 118 -10.45 3.77 2.77
N GLY A 119 -9.16 3.94 3.03
CA GLY A 119 -8.08 3.83 2.08
C GLY A 119 -7.45 2.44 2.06
N THR A 120 -6.71 2.18 0.99
CA THR A 120 -5.62 1.21 1.02
C THR A 120 -4.35 2.00 0.77
N HIS A 121 -3.79 2.62 1.81
CA HIS A 121 -2.60 3.45 1.64
C HIS A 121 -1.45 2.59 1.13
N ILE A 122 -0.69 3.13 0.19
CA ILE A 122 0.52 2.48 -0.33
C ILE A 122 1.71 3.33 0.07
N HIS A 123 2.64 2.74 0.81
CA HIS A 123 3.89 3.36 1.15
C HIS A 123 4.97 2.84 0.21
N VAL A 124 5.64 3.75 -0.50
CA VAL A 124 6.73 3.39 -1.41
C VAL A 124 8.01 4.06 -0.93
N GLU A 125 9.10 3.31 -0.84
CA GLU A 125 10.39 3.82 -0.39
C GLU A 125 10.84 5.04 -1.22
N CYS A 126 11.06 6.17 -0.55
CA CYS A 126 11.40 7.44 -1.17
C CYS A 126 12.47 8.15 -0.36
N CYS A 127 13.70 8.15 -0.87
CA CYS A 127 14.86 8.79 -0.24
C CYS A 127 14.92 10.31 -0.47
N VAL A 128 14.01 10.85 -1.28
CA VAL A 128 13.94 12.29 -1.64
C VAL A 128 12.65 12.95 -1.15
N LYS A 129 11.96 12.38 -0.16
CA LYS A 129 10.63 12.85 0.26
C LYS A 129 10.63 14.32 0.70
N GLU A 130 11.72 14.81 1.28
CA GLU A 130 11.90 16.21 1.67
C GLU A 130 11.92 17.12 0.44
N LYS A 131 12.65 16.75 -0.63
CA LYS A 131 12.65 17.49 -1.90
C LYS A 131 11.27 17.43 -2.57
N VAL A 132 10.60 16.27 -2.51
CA VAL A 132 9.22 16.13 -3.01
C VAL A 132 8.27 17.06 -2.27
N SER A 133 8.44 17.23 -0.95
CA SER A 133 7.65 18.19 -0.17
C SER A 133 7.88 19.64 -0.60
N VAL A 134 9.13 20.03 -0.85
CA VAL A 134 9.48 21.39 -1.31
C VAL A 134 8.88 21.68 -2.69
N TYR A 135 8.98 20.72 -3.61
CA TYR A 135 8.54 20.89 -5.00
C TYR A 135 7.15 20.34 -5.28
N TYR A 136 6.34 20.10 -4.24
CA TYR A 136 5.09 19.34 -4.33
C TYR A 136 4.17 19.83 -5.45
N HIS A 137 3.91 21.14 -5.48
CA HIS A 137 3.02 21.74 -6.46
C HIS A 137 3.55 21.63 -7.89
N ALA A 138 4.86 21.75 -8.09
CA ALA A 138 5.46 21.62 -9.42
C ALA A 138 5.42 20.16 -9.91
N ILE A 139 5.63 19.19 -9.02
CA ILE A 139 5.65 17.76 -9.35
C ILE A 139 4.25 17.20 -9.56
N PHE A 140 3.30 17.53 -8.68
CA PHE A 140 1.98 16.88 -8.67
C PHE A 140 0.83 17.77 -9.12
N GLY A 141 1.01 19.09 -9.22
CA GLY A 141 -0.08 20.03 -9.51
C GLY A 141 -0.85 19.67 -10.78
N ARG A 142 -0.12 19.44 -11.88
CA ARG A 142 -0.69 19.07 -13.19
C ARG A 142 -1.43 17.74 -13.15
N LEU A 143 -0.87 16.73 -12.46
CA LEU A 143 -1.52 15.45 -12.25
C LEU A 143 -2.82 15.59 -11.43
N LEU A 144 -2.78 16.36 -10.34
CA LEU A 144 -3.94 16.57 -9.48
C LEU A 144 -5.05 17.34 -10.20
N GLU A 145 -4.70 18.37 -10.98
CA GLU A 145 -5.63 19.09 -11.86
C GLU A 145 -6.30 18.16 -12.86
N TYR A 146 -5.50 17.34 -13.56
CA TYR A 146 -6.00 16.35 -14.50
C TYR A 146 -6.98 15.39 -13.82
N MET A 147 -6.62 14.83 -12.66
CA MET A 147 -7.45 13.89 -11.92
C MET A 147 -8.79 14.51 -11.45
N VAL A 148 -8.78 15.80 -11.08
CA VAL A 148 -10.01 16.53 -10.72
C VAL A 148 -10.91 16.72 -11.94
N GLN A 149 -10.34 17.01 -13.11
CA GLN A 149 -11.08 17.19 -14.36
C GLN A 149 -11.59 15.86 -14.94
N HIS A 150 -10.86 14.76 -14.71
CA HIS A 150 -11.15 13.43 -15.25
C HIS A 150 -11.59 12.47 -14.13
N ARG A 151 -12.71 12.81 -13.48
CA ARG A 151 -13.19 12.12 -12.26
C ARG A 151 -13.51 10.64 -12.47
N GLN A 152 -14.05 10.27 -13.63
CA GLN A 152 -14.40 8.88 -13.91
C GLN A 152 -13.15 8.02 -14.03
N GLU A 153 -12.19 8.44 -14.87
CA GLU A 153 -10.89 7.80 -15.03
C GLU A 153 -10.14 7.69 -13.70
N THR A 154 -10.14 8.77 -12.92
CA THR A 154 -9.55 8.80 -11.58
C THR A 154 -10.20 7.78 -10.66
N SER A 155 -11.53 7.73 -10.63
CA SER A 155 -12.23 6.76 -9.79
C SER A 155 -12.02 5.32 -10.23
N ASP A 156 -11.87 5.07 -11.53
CA ASP A 156 -11.68 3.72 -12.07
C ASP A 156 -10.25 3.23 -11.84
N PHE A 157 -9.27 4.11 -11.99
CA PHE A 157 -7.87 3.81 -11.72
C PHE A 157 -7.57 3.67 -10.23
N TRP A 158 -7.91 4.66 -9.42
CA TRP A 158 -7.58 4.67 -7.98
C TRP A 158 -8.59 3.91 -7.13
N GLY A 159 -9.74 3.57 -7.68
CA GLY A 159 -10.84 2.93 -6.96
C GLY A 159 -11.73 3.92 -6.19
N ARG A 160 -11.39 5.21 -6.15
CA ARG A 160 -12.21 6.30 -5.61
C ARG A 160 -11.76 7.65 -6.16
N ASN A 161 -12.63 8.64 -6.00
CA ASN A 161 -12.27 10.06 -6.14
C ASN A 161 -11.62 10.57 -4.84
N PHE A 162 -11.07 11.80 -4.91
CA PHE A 162 -10.56 12.51 -3.74
C PHE A 162 -11.59 12.60 -2.61
N CYS A 163 -11.11 12.58 -1.38
CA CYS A 163 -11.93 12.67 -0.17
C CYS A 163 -11.17 13.43 0.93
N ARG A 164 -11.79 13.60 2.10
CA ARG A 164 -11.21 14.34 3.24
C ARG A 164 -9.85 13.79 3.71
N TYR A 165 -9.57 12.50 3.47
CA TYR A 165 -8.34 11.84 3.91
C TYR A 165 -7.35 11.57 2.75
N ALA A 166 -7.67 12.06 1.55
CA ALA A 166 -6.88 11.99 0.34
C ALA A 166 -7.28 13.16 -0.59
N CYS A 167 -6.80 14.36 -0.25
CA CYS A 167 -7.15 15.63 -0.86
C CYS A 167 -6.41 15.85 -2.18
N SER A 168 -7.05 16.57 -3.12
CA SER A 168 -6.48 16.95 -4.42
C SER A 168 -5.55 18.17 -4.36
N ARG A 169 -5.20 18.61 -3.16
CA ARG A 169 -4.39 19.80 -2.89
C ARG A 169 -3.35 19.42 -1.85
N TRP A 170 -2.29 20.21 -1.78
CA TRP A 170 -1.39 20.15 -0.63
C TRP A 170 -2.16 20.55 0.63
N ASP A 171 -2.38 19.59 1.52
CA ASP A 171 -3.12 19.72 2.78
C ASP A 171 -2.36 19.04 3.92
N GLY A 172 -1.02 19.09 3.85
CA GLY A 172 -0.12 18.36 4.72
C GLY A 172 -0.40 16.85 4.67
N ARG A 173 -0.71 16.25 5.84
CA ARG A 173 -0.89 14.80 6.01
C ARG A 173 -1.97 14.19 5.11
N TYR A 174 -3.04 14.92 4.80
CA TYR A 174 -4.17 14.36 4.06
C TYR A 174 -4.06 14.55 2.54
N SER A 175 -2.92 15.03 2.03
CA SER A 175 -2.65 15.11 0.60
C SER A 175 -2.68 13.72 -0.05
N ALA A 176 -3.27 13.58 -1.25
CA ALA A 176 -3.36 12.29 -1.95
C ALA A 176 -2.00 11.60 -2.17
N PHE A 177 -0.96 12.42 -2.36
CA PHE A 177 0.45 12.03 -2.32
C PHE A 177 1.06 12.75 -1.11
N ASN A 178 1.46 12.01 -0.08
CA ASN A 178 1.91 12.56 1.19
C ASN A 178 3.39 12.24 1.44
N PRO A 179 4.30 13.22 1.32
CA PRO A 179 5.72 13.04 1.66
C PRO A 179 6.00 13.20 3.16
N LEU A 180 5.01 13.59 3.97
CA LEU A 180 5.15 13.85 5.41
C LEU A 180 4.88 12.62 6.27
N SER A 181 4.98 11.41 5.70
CA SER A 181 4.90 10.18 6.50
C SER A 181 6.10 10.07 7.44
N ASP A 182 5.91 9.46 8.62
CA ASP A 182 6.98 9.21 9.59
C ASP A 182 8.04 8.21 9.08
N TYR A 183 7.73 7.52 7.98
CA TYR A 183 8.59 6.55 7.33
C TYR A 183 9.39 7.20 6.18
N PRO A 184 10.52 6.62 5.74
CA PRO A 184 11.26 7.07 4.55
C PRO A 184 10.50 6.67 3.25
N THR A 185 9.22 7.03 3.18
CA THR A 185 8.31 6.64 2.11
C THR A 185 7.50 7.83 1.63
N LEU A 186 7.15 7.81 0.36
CA LEU A 186 6.04 8.59 -0.18
C LEU A 186 4.76 7.76 0.03
N GLU A 187 3.81 8.32 0.78
CA GLU A 187 2.52 7.68 1.04
C GLU A 187 1.50 8.09 -0.02
N TYR A 188 0.96 7.12 -0.73
CA TYR A 188 -0.14 7.28 -1.68
C TYR A 188 -1.44 6.95 -0.96
N ARG A 189 -2.20 7.99 -0.60
CA ARG A 189 -3.40 7.88 0.23
C ARG A 189 -4.67 7.62 -0.58
N LEU A 190 -4.69 8.01 -1.85
CA LEU A 190 -5.89 7.87 -2.68
C LEU A 190 -6.36 6.43 -3.00
N PRO A 191 -5.50 5.40 -3.12
CA PRO A 191 -5.94 4.08 -3.54
C PRO A 191 -7.05 3.50 -2.64
N ARG A 192 -8.02 2.85 -3.27
CA ARG A 192 -9.03 1.98 -2.65
C ARG A 192 -9.07 0.68 -3.43
N PHE A 193 -8.83 -0.45 -2.76
CA PHE A 193 -8.89 -1.74 -3.43
C PHE A 193 -10.28 -2.00 -4.04
N ARG A 194 -10.37 -2.19 -5.36
CA ARG A 194 -11.58 -2.66 -6.06
C ARG A 194 -11.41 -4.05 -6.66
N SER A 195 -10.30 -4.27 -7.37
CA SER A 195 -9.95 -5.56 -7.97
C SER A 195 -8.43 -5.73 -7.96
N LYS A 196 -7.98 -6.96 -8.24
CA LYS A 196 -6.55 -7.27 -8.33
C LYS A 196 -5.89 -6.49 -9.47
N GLU A 197 -6.54 -6.46 -10.63
CA GLU A 197 -6.06 -5.83 -11.86
C GLU A 197 -5.91 -4.32 -11.66
N GLN A 198 -6.94 -3.69 -11.10
CA GLN A 198 -6.92 -2.27 -10.76
C GLN A 198 -5.81 -1.95 -9.76
N PHE A 199 -5.69 -2.73 -8.68
CA PHE A 199 -4.71 -2.45 -7.64
C PHE A 199 -3.26 -2.69 -8.09
N LEU A 200 -3.02 -3.68 -8.96
CA LEU A 200 -1.72 -3.91 -9.59
C LEU A 200 -1.31 -2.76 -10.52
N ALA A 201 -2.26 -2.20 -11.29
CA ALA A 201 -1.99 -1.02 -12.11
C ALA A 201 -1.61 0.20 -11.26
N VAL A 202 -2.32 0.42 -10.15
CA VAL A 202 -1.95 1.45 -9.17
C VAL A 202 -0.55 1.20 -8.61
N LEU A 203 -0.25 -0.01 -8.13
CA LEU A 203 1.06 -0.37 -7.58
C LEU A 203 2.20 -0.14 -8.57
N TRP A 204 2.00 -0.50 -9.83
CA TRP A 204 2.96 -0.23 -10.89
C TRP A 204 3.21 1.27 -11.03
N PHE A 205 2.13 2.06 -11.16
CA PHE A 205 2.22 3.52 -11.33
C PHE A 205 2.97 4.17 -10.16
N VAL A 206 2.57 3.90 -8.91
CA VAL A 206 3.15 4.56 -7.74
C VAL A 206 4.60 4.18 -7.52
N ARG A 207 4.98 2.92 -7.75
CA ARG A 207 6.38 2.48 -7.67
C ARG A 207 7.22 3.10 -8.79
N ARG A 208 6.68 3.21 -10.00
CA ARG A 208 7.38 3.82 -11.14
C ARG A 208 7.53 5.33 -10.97
N CYS A 209 6.48 6.02 -10.53
CA CYS A 209 6.50 7.42 -10.14
C CYS A 209 7.59 7.67 -9.09
N THR A 210 7.61 6.90 -8.00
CA THR A 210 8.61 7.08 -6.93
C THR A 210 10.03 6.76 -7.41
N SER A 211 10.20 5.76 -8.28
CA SER A 211 11.50 5.45 -8.92
C SER A 211 12.04 6.63 -9.74
N ILE A 212 11.18 7.29 -10.54
CA ILE A 212 11.54 8.49 -11.30
C ILE A 212 11.93 9.63 -10.36
N LEU A 213 11.14 9.87 -9.30
CA LEU A 213 11.44 10.89 -8.29
C LEU A 213 12.79 10.64 -7.62
N ASN A 214 13.02 9.44 -7.11
CA ASN A 214 14.28 9.05 -6.45
C ASN A 214 15.47 9.25 -7.38
N ARG A 215 15.39 8.83 -8.65
CA ARG A 215 16.47 9.02 -9.62
C ARG A 215 16.69 10.51 -9.90
N LYS A 216 15.66 11.19 -10.40
CA LYS A 216 15.82 12.54 -10.93
C LYS A 216 16.13 13.57 -9.86
N LEU A 217 15.48 13.52 -8.70
CA LEU A 217 15.75 14.49 -7.63
C LEU A 217 17.04 14.19 -6.84
N SER A 218 17.62 12.99 -6.96
CA SER A 218 18.90 12.66 -6.29
C SER A 218 20.11 13.02 -7.15
N THR A 219 20.05 12.74 -8.45
CA THR A 219 21.26 12.73 -9.31
C THR A 219 21.19 13.68 -10.50
N GLU A 220 19.99 14.12 -10.91
CA GLU A 220 19.80 14.91 -12.12
C GLU A 220 19.38 16.34 -11.72
N ASN A 221 19.93 17.36 -12.39
CA ASN A 221 19.46 18.74 -12.21
C ASN A 221 18.27 18.97 -13.14
N VAL A 222 17.15 18.29 -12.87
CA VAL A 222 15.91 18.40 -13.66
C VAL A 222 15.04 19.53 -13.12
N SER A 223 14.32 20.24 -14.00
CA SER A 223 13.30 21.18 -13.57
C SER A 223 12.14 20.42 -12.89
N PRO A 224 11.67 20.84 -11.70
CA PRO A 224 10.49 20.25 -11.08
C PRO A 224 9.22 20.25 -11.95
N ALA A 225 9.08 21.23 -12.86
CA ALA A 225 7.95 21.30 -13.77
C ALA A 225 8.02 20.23 -14.88
N GLU A 226 9.20 19.99 -15.45
CA GLU A 226 9.42 18.91 -16.43
C GLU A 226 9.18 17.54 -15.80
N LEU A 227 9.62 17.38 -14.54
CA LEU A 227 9.34 16.19 -13.75
C LEU A 227 7.82 16.01 -13.55
N GLY A 228 7.07 17.09 -13.30
CA GLY A 228 5.62 17.04 -13.18
C GLY A 228 4.91 16.59 -14.45
N GLU A 229 5.35 17.07 -15.62
CA GLU A 229 4.82 16.63 -16.91
C GLU A 229 5.16 15.15 -17.20
N GLU A 230 6.37 14.68 -16.84
CA GLU A 230 6.74 13.26 -16.95
C GLU A 230 5.84 12.35 -16.08
N ILE A 231 5.53 12.78 -14.85
CA ILE A 231 4.62 12.05 -13.95
C ILE A 231 3.17 12.05 -14.48
N LEU A 232 2.69 13.16 -15.05
CA LEU A 232 1.37 13.20 -15.70
C LEU A 232 1.30 12.24 -16.89
N HIS A 233 2.30 12.24 -17.78
CA HIS A 233 2.35 11.31 -18.91
C HIS A 233 2.42 9.85 -18.47
N LEU A 234 3.16 9.54 -17.39
CA LEU A 234 3.17 8.21 -16.79
C LEU A 234 1.77 7.79 -16.32
N TYR A 235 1.02 8.71 -15.71
CA TYR A 235 -0.34 8.45 -15.26
C TYR A 235 -1.30 8.19 -16.42
N ILE A 236 -1.28 9.06 -17.45
CA ILE A 236 -2.11 8.90 -18.65
C ILE A 236 -1.82 7.55 -19.34
N ARG A 237 -0.55 7.14 -19.41
CA ARG A 237 -0.18 5.81 -19.93
C ARG A 237 -0.72 4.68 -19.06
N ALA A 238 -0.76 4.86 -17.75
CA ALA A 238 -1.33 3.87 -16.84
C ALA A 238 -2.85 3.72 -17.02
N LEU A 239 -3.54 4.81 -17.41
CA LEU A 239 -4.98 4.80 -17.70
C LEU A 239 -5.34 3.99 -18.95
N SER A 240 -4.53 4.08 -20.02
CA SER A 240 -4.85 3.43 -21.30
C SER A 240 -4.81 1.90 -21.25
N ARG A 241 -4.28 1.30 -20.17
CA ARG A 241 -4.10 -0.16 -20.00
C ARG A 241 -3.33 -0.86 -21.13
N GLU A 242 -2.87 -0.15 -22.15
CA GLU A 242 -1.97 -0.66 -23.20
C GLU A 242 -0.63 -1.14 -22.63
N HIS A 243 -0.33 -0.76 -21.38
CA HIS A 243 0.81 -1.24 -20.59
C HIS A 243 0.35 -1.85 -19.25
N SER A 244 -0.90 -2.32 -19.15
CA SER A 244 -1.36 -3.05 -17.97
C SER A 244 -0.49 -4.30 -17.84
N PRO A 245 0.34 -4.44 -16.80
CA PRO A 245 1.54 -5.24 -16.95
C PRO A 245 1.29 -6.71 -16.62
N ALA A 246 0.06 -7.22 -16.77
CA ALA A 246 -0.18 -8.65 -16.58
C ALA A 246 0.83 -9.51 -17.39
N PRO A 247 1.25 -9.11 -18.61
CA PRO A 247 2.35 -9.76 -19.31
C PRO A 247 3.72 -9.09 -19.06
N GLU A 248 3.80 -7.76 -18.95
CA GLU A 248 5.09 -7.03 -18.87
C GLU A 248 5.73 -7.02 -17.47
N LEU A 249 4.96 -7.06 -16.37
CA LEU A 249 5.52 -7.34 -15.04
C LEU A 249 6.05 -8.78 -14.99
N GLU A 250 5.37 -9.76 -15.62
CA GLU A 250 5.91 -11.12 -15.73
C GLU A 250 7.17 -11.21 -16.62
N LEU A 251 7.24 -10.45 -17.73
CA LEU A 251 8.37 -10.47 -18.66
C LEU A 251 9.61 -9.71 -18.17
N VAL A 252 9.43 -8.56 -17.51
CA VAL A 252 10.53 -7.84 -16.86
C VAL A 252 11.06 -8.61 -15.64
N GLU A 253 10.20 -9.39 -14.97
CA GLU A 253 10.60 -10.26 -13.85
C GLU A 253 11.30 -11.57 -14.30
N ARG A 254 11.07 -12.05 -15.53
CA ARG A 254 11.74 -13.25 -16.09
C ARG A 254 13.10 -13.00 -16.76
N HIS A 255 13.37 -11.77 -17.24
CA HIS A 255 14.59 -11.44 -17.99
C HIS A 255 15.62 -10.60 -17.21
N ALA A 256 15.44 -10.42 -15.91
CA ALA A 256 16.41 -9.78 -15.01
C ALA A 256 17.17 -10.77 -14.10
N GLY A 257 17.17 -12.06 -14.48
CA GLY A 257 18.00 -13.11 -13.88
C GLY A 257 19.40 -13.14 -14.48
#